data_AF-A0AAN0JVI5-F1
#
_entry.id   AF-A0AAN0JVI5-F1
#
_cell.length_a   1.000
_cell.length_b   1.000
_cell.length_c   1.000
_cell.angle_alpha   90.00
_cell.angle_beta   90.00
_cell.angle_gamma   90.00
#
_symmetry.space_group_name_H-M   'P 1'
#
loop_
_entity.id
_entity.type
_entity.pdbx_description
1 polymer ?
#
loop_
_entity_poly.entity_id
_entity_poly.type
_entity_poly.pdbx_seq_one_letter_code
_entity_poly.pdbx_strand_id
1 'polypeptide(L)'
;MGTVAVGGVSVAAGLAARLAAGAATAVAVGGVVGVAATIGSLALSAAFKKVPSFHCRGLFYKNCLPDKVVMSLAVLQDLPSSKELFHGDSTIQSLLGQLQTTFRFTFSKDKERHLKVTNFPSKNIKGWRFTQCNPPVISESHVVDYSASKGSEPPYIQVSVKPDQSEPVADEMSHALSIDGIQTSSDASTVQWNIEVSKNDLLSTTPSSIVAATSTERARAELVIAPVIPEVAYRVVSECISAFKHCGLGLHFLAEKLLEKKIINNRQKKKATDECSRCTTDERMDQLLDIIKDSVQQEGKVFEYILEILKDEDTILANKLYDDMINKYEQYK
;
A
#
# COMPACT_ATOMS: atom_id res chain seq x y z
N MET A 1 -24.91 -42.10 -34.47
CA MET A 1 -25.32 -43.45 -34.05
C MET A 1 -24.05 -44.22 -33.75
N GLY A 2 -23.79 -44.80 -32.59
CA GLY A 2 -24.51 -44.89 -31.32
C GLY A 2 -23.53 -45.37 -30.25
N THR A 3 -23.74 -44.90 -29.03
CA THR A 3 -23.20 -45.41 -27.78
C THR A 3 -23.63 -46.86 -27.54
N VAL A 4 -22.83 -47.67 -26.83
CA VAL A 4 -23.23 -48.51 -25.68
C VAL A 4 -21.98 -48.92 -24.89
N ALA A 5 -22.10 -48.82 -23.57
CA ALA A 5 -21.12 -49.13 -22.54
C ALA A 5 -21.23 -50.59 -22.03
N VAL A 6 -20.32 -51.01 -21.14
CA VAL A 6 -20.59 -51.48 -19.75
C VAL A 6 -19.53 -52.48 -19.26
N GLY A 7 -19.07 -52.25 -18.02
CA GLY A 7 -18.57 -53.25 -17.05
C GLY A 7 -17.04 -53.33 -16.91
N GLY A 8 -16.39 -53.19 -15.76
CA GLY A 8 -16.82 -53.23 -14.36
C GLY A 8 -15.98 -54.23 -13.55
N VAL A 9 -15.45 -53.77 -12.41
CA VAL A 9 -14.89 -54.51 -11.24
C VAL A 9 -13.37 -54.76 -11.16
N SER A 10 -12.69 -53.82 -10.48
CA SER A 10 -11.88 -53.93 -9.23
C SER A 10 -11.19 -55.24 -8.82
N VAL A 11 -9.86 -55.19 -8.58
CA VAL A 11 -9.19 -55.79 -7.41
C VAL A 11 -8.03 -54.86 -6.97
N ALA A 12 -7.94 -54.66 -5.65
CA ALA A 12 -7.03 -53.78 -4.94
C ALA A 12 -5.70 -54.47 -4.52
N ALA A 13 -4.63 -53.69 -4.47
CA ALA A 13 -3.48 -53.82 -3.56
C ALA A 13 -2.82 -52.42 -3.50
N GLY A 14 -2.63 -51.73 -2.38
CA GLY A 14 -2.49 -52.18 -1.00
C GLY A 14 -1.07 -51.86 -0.53
N LEU A 15 -0.78 -50.59 -0.23
CA LEU A 15 0.39 -50.24 0.59
C LEU A 15 0.04 -49.03 1.47
N ALA A 16 -0.60 -49.34 2.59
CA ALA A 16 -0.79 -48.41 3.70
C ALA A 16 0.37 -48.61 4.68
N ALA A 17 1.22 -47.60 4.82
CA ALA A 17 2.21 -47.54 5.89
C ALA A 17 1.49 -47.21 7.21
N ARG A 18 1.36 -48.21 8.07
CA ARG A 18 1.02 -48.06 9.49
C ARG A 18 2.31 -47.82 10.28
N LEU A 19 2.40 -46.71 11.01
CA LEU A 19 3.29 -46.59 12.16
C LEU A 19 2.43 -46.69 13.42
N ALA A 20 2.54 -47.86 14.05
CA ALA A 20 1.96 -48.15 15.36
C ALA A 20 2.90 -47.60 16.46
N ALA A 21 2.31 -46.87 17.38
CA ALA A 21 2.92 -46.55 18.68
C ALA A 21 2.95 -47.82 19.54
N GLY A 22 4.09 -48.08 20.18
CA GLY A 22 4.26 -49.18 21.12
C GLY A 22 5.42 -48.88 22.07
N ALA A 23 5.09 -48.81 23.36
CA ALA A 23 5.91 -48.37 24.47
C ALA A 23 7.17 -49.22 24.71
N ALA A 24 8.26 -48.57 25.09
CA ALA A 24 9.47 -49.21 25.57
C ALA A 24 9.40 -49.45 27.09
N THR A 25 9.25 -50.71 27.50
CA THR A 25 9.67 -51.19 28.81
C THR A 25 11.16 -51.51 28.76
N ALA A 26 11.96 -50.81 29.56
CA ALA A 26 13.38 -51.04 29.73
C ALA A 26 13.62 -52.24 30.66
N VAL A 27 14.43 -53.19 30.22
CA VAL A 27 15.20 -54.09 31.10
C VAL A 27 16.63 -54.14 30.58
N ALA A 28 17.56 -53.75 31.44
CA ALA A 28 18.99 -53.69 31.18
C ALA A 28 19.66 -55.05 31.35
N VAL A 29 20.54 -55.44 30.43
CA VAL A 29 21.67 -56.35 30.69
C VAL A 29 22.86 -55.86 29.86
N GLY A 30 24.00 -55.69 30.51
CA GLY A 30 25.13 -54.90 30.01
C GLY A 30 26.17 -55.62 29.15
N GLY A 31 27.25 -54.88 28.89
CA GLY A 31 28.55 -55.42 28.50
C GLY A 31 29.09 -54.97 27.15
N VAL A 32 30.22 -54.25 27.22
CA VAL A 32 31.35 -54.19 26.28
C VAL A 32 31.33 -53.15 25.14
N VAL A 33 32.03 -52.04 25.45
CA VAL A 33 33.03 -51.30 24.65
C VAL A 33 33.01 -51.45 23.12
N GLY A 34 32.62 -50.37 22.45
CA GLY A 34 32.90 -50.11 21.03
C GLY A 34 32.61 -48.66 20.69
N VAL A 35 33.65 -47.84 20.56
CA VAL A 35 33.56 -46.43 20.11
C VAL A 35 33.44 -46.43 18.59
N ALA A 36 32.27 -46.06 18.08
CA ALA A 36 32.09 -45.65 16.69
C ALA A 36 31.06 -44.51 16.64
N ALA A 37 31.47 -43.40 16.03
CA ALA A 37 30.75 -42.14 16.00
C ALA A 37 29.35 -42.25 15.39
N THR A 38 28.34 -41.83 16.14
CA THR A 38 27.01 -41.54 15.60
C THR A 38 26.59 -40.14 16.02
N ILE A 39 26.29 -39.35 15.00
CA ILE A 39 25.74 -37.99 15.03
C ILE A 39 24.62 -37.92 16.07
N GLY A 40 24.86 -37.18 17.15
CA GLY A 40 23.86 -36.91 18.19
C GLY A 40 22.77 -35.99 17.66
N SER A 41 21.73 -36.55 17.05
CA SER A 41 20.43 -35.90 16.94
C SER A 41 19.79 -35.86 18.32
N LEU A 42 20.20 -34.90 19.15
CA LEU A 42 19.55 -34.60 20.41
C LEU A 42 18.17 -34.02 20.13
N ALA A 43 17.18 -34.70 20.69
CA ALA A 43 15.76 -34.46 20.54
C ALA A 43 15.38 -33.00 20.82
N LEU A 44 14.96 -32.29 19.78
CA LEU A 44 14.21 -31.05 19.87
C LEU A 44 12.73 -31.36 19.61
N SER A 45 12.09 -32.15 20.47
CA SER A 45 10.67 -32.48 20.31
C SER A 45 9.89 -32.45 21.62
N ALA A 46 10.03 -31.35 22.36
CA ALA A 46 9.04 -30.94 23.35
C ALA A 46 9.10 -29.43 23.61
N ALA A 47 9.25 -28.62 22.56
CA ALA A 47 9.01 -27.19 22.64
C ALA A 47 7.65 -26.90 21.99
N PHE A 48 6.62 -26.83 22.84
CA PHE A 48 5.35 -26.14 22.63
C PHE A 48 4.83 -26.08 21.17
N LYS A 49 3.87 -26.96 20.83
CA LYS A 49 2.82 -26.62 19.84
C LYS A 49 1.90 -25.54 20.43
N LYS A 50 2.45 -24.37 20.74
CA LYS A 50 1.67 -23.15 20.88
C LYS A 50 1.56 -22.65 19.45
N VAL A 51 0.39 -22.88 18.81
CA VAL A 51 0.07 -22.17 17.56
C VAL A 51 0.33 -20.70 17.86
N PRO A 52 1.24 -20.02 17.13
CA PRO A 52 1.50 -18.62 17.36
C PRO A 52 0.16 -17.90 17.31
N SER A 53 -0.18 -17.18 18.37
CA SER A 53 -1.40 -16.38 18.37
C SER A 53 -1.30 -15.40 17.21
N PHE A 54 -2.23 -15.50 16.26
CA PHE A 54 -2.29 -14.61 15.11
C PHE A 54 -2.74 -13.23 15.58
N HIS A 55 -1.78 -12.46 16.08
CA HIS A 55 -1.98 -11.10 16.53
C HIS A 55 -2.01 -10.16 15.33
N CYS A 56 -2.98 -9.27 15.34
CA CYS A 56 -3.15 -8.23 14.34
C CYS A 56 -3.03 -6.86 14.99
N ARG A 57 -2.72 -5.86 14.16
CA ARG A 57 -2.90 -4.45 14.46
C ARG A 57 -3.99 -3.87 13.58
N GLY A 58 -4.90 -3.15 14.22
CA GLY A 58 -5.78 -2.21 13.54
C GLY A 58 -5.08 -0.85 13.50
N LEU A 59 -5.08 -0.23 12.33
CA LEU A 59 -4.44 1.06 12.08
C LEU A 59 -5.49 2.03 11.55
N PHE A 60 -5.67 3.14 12.25
CA PHE A 60 -6.58 4.20 11.85
C PHE A 60 -5.83 5.29 11.11
N TYR A 61 -6.27 5.59 9.90
CA TYR A 61 -5.72 6.65 9.07
C TYR A 61 -6.77 7.73 8.79
N LYS A 62 -6.31 8.96 8.61
CA LYS A 62 -7.12 10.12 8.24
C LYS A 62 -6.48 10.81 7.04
N ASN A 63 -7.28 11.04 5.99
CA ASN A 63 -6.90 11.79 4.80
C ASN A 63 -7.87 12.97 4.63
N CYS A 64 -7.35 14.19 4.66
CA CYS A 64 -8.14 15.41 4.52
C CYS A 64 -8.05 15.90 3.07
N LEU A 65 -9.20 15.91 2.37
CA LEU A 65 -9.33 16.42 1.01
C LEU A 65 -10.17 17.69 1.01
N PRO A 66 -10.09 18.53 -0.03
CA PRO A 66 -10.77 19.83 -0.06
C PRO A 66 -12.29 19.77 0.17
N ASP A 67 -12.93 18.67 -0.24
CA ASP A 67 -14.39 18.50 -0.20
C ASP A 67 -14.86 17.40 0.78
N LYS A 68 -13.93 16.62 1.35
CA LYS A 68 -14.26 15.48 2.21
C LYS A 68 -13.08 15.05 3.08
N VAL A 69 -13.39 14.40 4.19
CA VAL A 69 -12.42 13.66 5.00
C VAL A 69 -12.62 12.17 4.75
N VAL A 70 -11.55 11.44 4.45
CA VAL A 70 -11.56 9.98 4.31
C VAL A 70 -10.85 9.36 5.51
N MET A 71 -11.54 8.48 6.22
CA MET A 71 -11.02 7.74 7.35
C MET A 71 -10.89 6.27 6.95
N SER A 72 -9.73 5.67 7.22
CA SER A 72 -9.44 4.29 6.85
C SER A 72 -9.06 3.46 8.08
N LEU A 73 -9.60 2.24 8.18
CA LEU A 73 -9.16 1.23 9.13
C LEU A 73 -8.47 0.11 8.35
N ALA A 74 -7.15 0.04 8.43
CA ALA A 74 -6.36 -1.05 7.85
C ALA A 74 -6.01 -2.09 8.92
N VAL A 75 -5.84 -3.34 8.50
CA VAL A 75 -5.46 -4.44 9.38
C VAL A 75 -4.21 -5.11 8.86
N LEU A 76 -3.22 -5.25 9.73
CA LEU A 76 -1.94 -5.89 9.44
C LEU A 76 -1.59 -6.92 10.49
N GLN A 77 -0.82 -7.94 10.12
CA GLN A 77 -0.29 -8.89 11.09
C GLN A 77 0.76 -8.18 11.98
N ASP A 78 0.71 -8.40 13.30
CA ASP A 78 1.64 -7.79 14.26
C ASP A 78 3.00 -8.51 14.23
N LEU A 79 3.75 -8.29 13.15
CA LEU A 79 5.10 -8.82 12.94
C LEU A 79 6.16 -7.70 13.04
N PRO A 80 7.40 -8.00 13.45
CA PRO A 80 8.48 -7.00 13.43
C PRO A 80 8.67 -6.33 12.06
N SER A 81 8.53 -7.08 10.97
CA SER A 81 8.62 -6.59 9.58
C SER A 81 7.53 -5.58 9.20
N SER A 82 6.38 -5.62 9.87
CA SER A 82 5.27 -4.68 9.58
C SER A 82 5.51 -3.27 10.13
N LYS A 83 6.53 -3.07 10.99
CA LYS A 83 6.80 -1.76 11.62
C LYS A 83 7.21 -0.67 10.62
N GLU A 84 7.93 -1.04 9.57
CA GLU A 84 8.36 -0.11 8.52
C GLU A 84 7.14 0.37 7.70
N LEU A 85 6.21 -0.53 7.39
CA LEU A 85 4.93 -0.21 6.72
C LEU A 85 4.04 0.72 7.54
N PHE A 86 4.15 0.69 8.88
CA PHE A 86 3.35 1.56 9.75
C PHE A 86 3.79 3.03 9.72
N HIS A 87 5.06 3.33 9.38
CA HIS A 87 5.65 4.65 9.62
C HIS A 87 6.11 5.41 8.38
N GLY A 88 6.11 4.82 7.18
CA GLY A 88 6.74 5.51 6.05
C GLY A 88 6.55 4.92 4.65
N ASP A 89 5.61 4.00 4.42
CA ASP A 89 5.30 3.58 3.04
C ASP A 89 4.46 4.67 2.36
N SER A 90 5.05 5.37 1.39
CA SER A 90 4.42 6.45 0.62
C SER A 90 3.18 5.96 -0.15
N THR A 91 3.16 4.70 -0.56
CA THR A 91 2.01 4.07 -1.24
C THR A 91 0.84 3.92 -0.27
N ILE A 92 1.11 3.45 0.95
CA ILE A 92 0.09 3.30 1.99
C ILE A 92 -0.43 4.66 2.46
N GLN A 93 0.44 5.67 2.56
CA GLN A 93 0.02 7.02 2.91
C GLN A 93 -0.85 7.67 1.83
N SER A 94 -0.51 7.48 0.56
CA SER A 94 -1.33 7.94 -0.57
C SER A 94 -2.71 7.27 -0.58
N LEU A 95 -2.75 5.96 -0.27
CA LEU A 95 -3.99 5.17 -0.27
C LEU A 95 -4.88 5.45 0.94
N LEU A 96 -4.31 5.50 2.15
CA LEU A 96 -5.06 5.49 3.41
C LEU A 96 -5.07 6.83 4.14
N GLY A 97 -4.08 7.69 3.87
CA GLY A 97 -3.85 8.96 4.56
C GLY A 97 -2.75 8.90 5.61
N GLN A 98 -2.80 9.82 6.58
CA GLN A 98 -1.87 9.89 7.69
C GLN A 98 -2.32 8.98 8.84
N LEU A 99 -1.39 8.18 9.37
CA LEU A 99 -1.65 7.31 10.52
C LEU A 99 -1.99 8.17 11.75
N GLN A 100 -3.11 7.87 12.40
CA GLN A 100 -3.59 8.54 13.61
C GLN A 100 -3.27 7.70 14.85
N THR A 101 -3.80 6.48 14.90
CA THR A 101 -3.70 5.61 16.07
C THR A 101 -3.64 4.14 15.67
N THR A 102 -3.19 3.29 16.59
CA THR A 102 -3.12 1.83 16.38
C THR A 102 -3.59 1.08 17.63
N PHE A 103 -4.12 -0.12 17.44
CA PHE A 103 -4.47 -1.02 18.54
C PHE A 103 -4.20 -2.47 18.17
N ARG A 104 -3.92 -3.32 19.17
CA ARG A 104 -3.67 -4.75 18.96
C ARG A 104 -4.93 -5.55 19.23
N PHE A 105 -5.15 -6.59 18.44
CA PHE A 105 -6.27 -7.49 18.61
C PHE A 105 -5.96 -8.88 18.04
N THR A 106 -6.89 -9.81 18.27
CA THR A 106 -6.97 -11.11 17.58
C THR A 106 -8.37 -11.26 17.00
N PHE A 107 -8.53 -11.97 15.88
CA PHE A 107 -9.85 -12.20 15.32
C PHE A 107 -10.67 -13.10 16.25
N SER A 108 -11.93 -12.73 16.48
CA SER A 108 -12.85 -13.53 17.28
C SER A 108 -13.19 -14.81 16.55
N LYS A 109 -12.97 -15.95 17.21
CA LYS A 109 -13.32 -17.28 16.67
C LYS A 109 -14.82 -17.46 16.50
N ASP A 110 -15.61 -16.85 17.38
CA ASP A 110 -17.07 -16.97 17.39
C ASP A 110 -17.76 -16.15 16.29
N LYS A 111 -17.01 -15.24 15.66
CA LYS A 111 -17.48 -14.33 14.60
C LYS A 111 -16.88 -14.69 13.25
N GLU A 112 -16.60 -15.97 13.03
CA GLU A 112 -16.00 -16.51 11.79
C GLU A 112 -14.67 -15.85 11.40
N ARG A 113 -13.99 -15.20 12.36
CA ARG A 113 -12.76 -14.45 12.12
C ARG A 113 -12.91 -13.32 11.10
N HIS A 114 -14.08 -12.68 11.11
CA HIS A 114 -14.39 -11.50 10.33
C HIS A 114 -14.46 -10.27 11.22
N LEU A 115 -13.63 -9.26 10.94
CA LEU A 115 -13.79 -7.91 11.47
C LEU A 115 -14.86 -7.18 10.66
N LYS A 116 -15.83 -6.58 11.34
CA LYS A 116 -16.87 -5.75 10.70
C LYS A 116 -16.99 -4.39 11.37
N VAL A 117 -17.12 -3.34 10.57
CA VAL A 117 -17.48 -2.02 11.07
C VAL A 117 -18.98 -1.85 10.99
N THR A 118 -19.58 -1.40 12.09
CA THR A 118 -21.04 -1.24 12.24
C THR A 118 -21.34 0.12 12.87
N ASN A 119 -22.64 0.41 13.09
CA ASN A 119 -23.12 1.70 13.59
C ASN A 119 -22.92 2.88 12.61
N PHE A 120 -22.98 2.59 11.30
CA PHE A 120 -23.02 3.62 10.27
C PHE A 120 -24.31 4.43 10.37
N PRO A 121 -24.25 5.77 10.37
CA PRO A 121 -25.44 6.59 10.49
C PRO A 121 -26.28 6.51 9.23
N SER A 122 -27.58 6.26 9.39
CA SER A 122 -28.56 6.18 8.29
C SER A 122 -29.01 7.55 7.78
N LYS A 123 -28.69 8.62 8.51
CA LYS A 123 -29.00 10.02 8.20
C LYS A 123 -27.76 10.88 8.43
N ASN A 124 -27.76 12.08 7.87
CA ASN A 124 -26.71 13.06 8.13
C ASN A 124 -26.66 13.40 9.62
N ILE A 125 -25.44 13.60 10.13
CA ILE A 125 -25.22 14.04 11.50
C ILE A 125 -24.74 15.48 11.43
N LYS A 126 -25.54 16.44 11.92
CA LYS A 126 -25.18 17.86 11.94
C LYS A 126 -24.75 18.41 10.56
N GLY A 127 -25.45 18.01 9.50
CA GLY A 127 -25.13 18.38 8.12
C GLY A 127 -23.94 17.63 7.50
N TRP A 128 -23.31 16.69 8.22
CA TRP A 128 -22.26 15.83 7.68
C TRP A 128 -22.83 14.50 7.17
N ARG A 129 -22.49 14.15 5.93
CA ARG A 129 -22.89 12.92 5.27
C ARG A 129 -21.78 11.89 5.34
N PHE A 130 -22.11 10.69 5.78
CA PHE A 130 -21.22 9.53 5.78
C PHE A 130 -21.45 8.68 4.54
N THR A 131 -20.38 8.18 3.93
CA THR A 131 -20.45 7.25 2.81
C THR A 131 -19.39 6.18 3.00
N GLN A 132 -19.84 4.94 3.11
CA GLN A 132 -18.96 3.79 3.15
C GLN A 132 -18.43 3.50 1.74
N CYS A 133 -17.11 3.49 1.58
CA CYS A 133 -16.48 3.37 0.26
C CYS A 133 -16.19 1.92 -0.14
N ASN A 134 -15.77 1.10 0.83
CA ASN A 134 -15.34 -0.29 0.63
C ASN A 134 -16.20 -1.26 1.43
N PRO A 135 -16.24 -2.56 1.06
CA PRO A 135 -16.98 -3.56 1.81
C PRO A 135 -16.60 -3.55 3.31
N PRO A 136 -17.57 -3.70 4.24
CA PRO A 136 -17.35 -3.43 5.67
C PRO A 136 -16.64 -4.57 6.39
N VAL A 137 -16.03 -5.52 5.68
CA VAL A 137 -15.59 -6.80 6.23
C VAL A 137 -14.15 -7.09 5.87
N ILE A 138 -13.33 -7.35 6.87
CA ILE A 138 -11.97 -7.86 6.73
C ILE A 138 -11.91 -9.25 7.38
N SER A 139 -11.50 -10.28 6.65
CA SER A 139 -11.26 -11.61 7.22
C SER A 139 -9.81 -11.77 7.68
N GLU A 140 -9.55 -12.71 8.58
CA GLU A 140 -8.19 -13.14 8.91
C GLU A 140 -7.41 -13.58 7.65
N SER A 141 -8.08 -14.25 6.69
CA SER A 141 -7.44 -14.72 5.46
C SER A 141 -6.90 -13.57 4.61
N HIS A 142 -7.60 -12.43 4.52
CA HIS A 142 -7.09 -11.25 3.80
C HIS A 142 -5.77 -10.75 4.41
N VAL A 143 -5.66 -10.76 5.74
CA VAL A 143 -4.45 -10.34 6.45
C VAL A 143 -3.31 -11.33 6.20
N VAL A 144 -3.61 -12.63 6.22
CA VAL A 144 -2.64 -13.71 5.92
C VAL A 144 -2.13 -13.60 4.47
N ASP A 145 -3.01 -13.42 3.50
CA ASP A 145 -2.65 -13.34 2.10
C ASP A 145 -1.80 -12.08 1.79
N TYR A 146 -2.14 -10.94 2.38
CA TYR A 146 -1.30 -9.74 2.30
C TYR A 146 0.08 -9.98 2.93
N SER A 147 0.13 -10.57 4.12
CA SER A 147 1.40 -10.87 4.81
C SER A 147 2.27 -11.89 4.05
N ALA A 148 1.65 -12.74 3.23
CA ALA A 148 2.31 -13.67 2.31
C ALA A 148 2.69 -13.03 0.95
N SER A 149 2.58 -11.70 0.81
CA SER A 149 2.87 -10.94 -0.41
C SER A 149 2.04 -11.38 -1.62
N LYS A 150 0.84 -11.93 -1.39
CA LYS A 150 -0.10 -12.29 -2.47
C LYS A 150 -1.03 -11.15 -2.86
N GLY A 151 -1.09 -10.09 -2.05
CA GLY A 151 -1.86 -8.88 -2.32
C GLY A 151 -0.92 -7.67 -2.48
N SER A 152 -1.30 -6.74 -3.36
CA SER A 152 -0.59 -5.47 -3.56
C SER A 152 -0.97 -4.41 -2.51
N GLU A 153 -2.12 -4.57 -1.84
CA GLU A 153 -2.66 -3.60 -0.89
C GLU A 153 -3.07 -4.28 0.43
N PRO A 154 -2.90 -3.59 1.58
CA PRO A 154 -3.35 -4.12 2.85
C PRO A 154 -4.88 -4.25 2.87
N PRO A 155 -5.48 -5.13 3.66
CA PRO A 155 -6.93 -5.13 3.82
C PRO A 155 -7.38 -3.91 4.64
N TYR A 156 -8.29 -3.10 4.10
CA TYR A 156 -8.79 -1.90 4.76
C TYR A 156 -10.28 -1.63 4.52
N ILE A 157 -10.90 -0.92 5.46
CA ILE A 157 -12.26 -0.37 5.37
C ILE A 157 -12.15 1.14 5.30
N GLN A 158 -12.87 1.77 4.38
CA GLN A 158 -12.86 3.22 4.19
C GLN A 158 -14.24 3.84 4.36
N VAL A 159 -14.25 4.99 5.02
CA VAL A 159 -15.42 5.81 5.27
C VAL A 159 -15.09 7.24 4.85
N SER A 160 -15.89 7.81 3.96
CA SER A 160 -15.81 9.22 3.61
C SER A 160 -16.87 10.02 4.34
N VAL A 161 -16.50 11.21 4.79
CA VAL A 161 -17.36 12.16 5.48
C VAL A 161 -17.27 13.48 4.75
N LYS A 162 -18.40 14.02 4.32
CA LYS A 162 -18.46 15.27 3.55
C LYS A 162 -19.61 16.17 4.00
N PRO A 163 -19.48 17.49 3.84
CA PRO A 163 -20.57 18.41 4.09
C PRO A 163 -21.73 18.12 3.12
N ASP A 164 -22.95 18.10 3.63
CA ASP A 164 -24.15 18.07 2.79
C ASP A 164 -24.60 19.50 2.47
N GLN A 165 -24.61 19.86 1.19
CA GLN A 165 -24.93 21.22 0.75
C GLN A 165 -26.40 21.59 0.98
N SER A 166 -27.26 20.62 1.30
CA SER A 166 -28.68 20.87 1.60
C SER A 166 -28.97 21.24 3.05
N GLU A 167 -28.00 21.13 3.96
CA GLU A 167 -28.19 21.39 5.39
C GLU A 167 -27.08 22.30 5.93
N PRO A 168 -27.36 23.16 6.92
CA PRO A 168 -26.30 23.89 7.62
C PRO A 168 -25.37 22.89 8.33
N VAL A 169 -24.09 22.93 7.96
CA VAL A 169 -23.06 22.02 8.48
C VAL A 169 -22.45 22.60 9.76
N ALA A 170 -22.37 21.80 10.83
CA ALA A 170 -21.68 22.20 12.06
C ALA A 170 -20.16 22.29 11.85
N ASP A 171 -19.49 23.16 12.60
CA ASP A 171 -18.04 23.36 12.48
C ASP A 171 -17.23 22.12 12.84
N GLU A 172 -17.71 21.33 13.80
CA GLU A 172 -17.11 20.06 14.23
C GLU A 172 -18.16 18.97 14.43
N MET A 173 -17.77 17.72 14.19
CA MET A 173 -18.59 16.54 14.42
C MET A 173 -17.73 15.36 14.86
N SER A 174 -18.25 14.61 15.83
CA SER A 174 -17.68 13.35 16.30
C SER A 174 -18.76 12.27 16.30
N HIS A 175 -18.45 11.09 15.76
CA HIS A 175 -19.34 9.92 15.80
C HIS A 175 -18.53 8.63 15.96
N ALA A 176 -18.96 7.75 16.85
CA ALA A 176 -18.28 6.49 17.12
C ALA A 176 -18.88 5.33 16.30
N LEU A 177 -18.07 4.72 15.44
CA LEU A 177 -18.36 3.46 14.78
C LEU A 177 -17.93 2.29 15.68
N SER A 178 -18.63 1.16 15.58
CA SER A 178 -18.33 -0.03 16.38
C SER A 178 -17.59 -1.08 15.55
N ILE A 179 -16.47 -1.60 16.09
CA ILE A 179 -15.71 -2.68 15.47
C ILE A 179 -16.12 -4.01 16.13
N ASP A 180 -16.81 -4.87 15.38
CA ASP A 180 -17.17 -6.23 15.80
C ASP A 180 -16.16 -7.25 15.25
N GLY A 181 -16.14 -8.45 15.86
CA GLY A 181 -15.33 -9.58 15.38
C GLY A 181 -13.88 -9.59 15.84
N ILE A 182 -13.54 -8.78 16.84
CA ILE A 182 -12.20 -8.69 17.42
C ILE A 182 -12.20 -9.07 18.90
N GLN A 183 -11.06 -9.56 19.38
CA GLN A 183 -10.76 -9.81 20.79
C GLN A 183 -9.49 -9.04 21.15
N THR A 184 -9.61 -8.11 22.10
CA THR A 184 -8.51 -7.33 22.66
C THR A 184 -7.98 -7.99 23.93
N SER A 185 -6.77 -7.61 24.37
CA SER A 185 -6.17 -8.14 25.60
C SER A 185 -6.78 -7.60 26.90
N SER A 186 -7.69 -6.63 26.79
CA SER A 186 -8.47 -6.10 27.89
C SER A 186 -9.90 -6.63 27.74
N ASP A 187 -10.49 -7.14 28.81
CA ASP A 187 -11.85 -7.73 28.83
C ASP A 187 -12.97 -6.74 28.40
N ALA A 188 -12.63 -5.48 28.12
CA ALA A 188 -13.49 -4.50 27.45
C ALA A 188 -13.56 -4.77 25.94
N SER A 189 -14.49 -5.63 25.54
CA SER A 189 -14.69 -6.16 24.19
C SER A 189 -15.22 -5.15 23.13
N THR A 190 -14.94 -3.85 23.26
CA THR A 190 -15.45 -2.88 22.28
C THR A 190 -14.43 -1.77 22.00
N VAL A 191 -13.62 -1.97 20.96
CA VAL A 191 -12.86 -0.86 20.36
C VAL A 191 -13.83 -0.04 19.52
N GLN A 192 -13.96 1.23 19.86
CA GLN A 192 -14.72 2.19 19.07
C GLN A 192 -13.79 2.92 18.11
N TRP A 193 -14.28 3.15 16.89
CA TRP A 193 -13.61 4.00 15.92
C TRP A 193 -14.28 5.37 15.92
N ASN A 194 -13.64 6.32 16.59
CA ASN A 194 -14.13 7.70 16.67
C ASN A 194 -13.80 8.42 15.36
N ILE A 195 -14.84 8.85 14.66
CA ILE A 195 -14.74 9.66 13.46
C ILE A 195 -14.90 11.12 13.87
N GLU A 196 -13.81 11.87 13.80
CA GLU A 196 -13.77 13.30 14.15
C GLU A 196 -13.42 14.14 12.91
N VAL A 197 -14.32 15.05 12.57
CA VAL A 197 -14.18 15.94 11.41
C VAL A 197 -14.47 17.39 11.80
N SER A 198 -13.68 18.30 11.23
CA SER A 198 -13.88 19.74 11.34
C SER A 198 -13.97 20.37 9.95
N LYS A 199 -14.68 21.50 9.82
CA LYS A 199 -14.59 22.32 8.60
C LYS A 199 -13.16 22.78 8.32
N ASN A 200 -12.34 22.97 9.36
CA ASN A 200 -10.94 23.32 9.20
C ASN A 200 -10.14 22.21 8.49
N ASP A 201 -10.53 20.94 8.66
CA ASP A 201 -9.91 19.82 7.94
C ASP A 201 -10.15 19.90 6.42
N LEU A 202 -11.25 20.53 5.99
CA LEU A 202 -11.55 20.76 4.57
C LEU A 202 -10.82 21.97 3.99
N LEU A 203 -10.45 22.92 4.87
CA LEU A 203 -9.73 24.14 4.52
C LEU A 203 -8.21 23.93 4.53
N SER A 204 -7.73 22.89 5.20
CA SER A 204 -6.30 22.55 5.27
C SER A 204 -5.81 21.82 4.02
N THR A 205 -5.91 22.47 2.86
CA THR A 205 -4.94 22.28 1.75
C THR A 205 -4.10 23.54 1.61
N THR A 206 -3.66 24.10 2.74
CA THR A 206 -2.52 25.01 2.83
C THR A 206 -1.53 24.34 3.79
N PRO A 207 -0.26 24.12 3.43
CA PRO A 207 0.70 23.47 4.32
C PRO A 207 1.04 24.40 5.47
N SER A 208 0.36 24.27 6.61
CA SER A 208 0.76 24.93 7.86
C SER A 208 1.91 24.16 8.52
N SER A 209 3.13 24.59 8.20
CA SER A 209 4.28 24.40 9.08
C SER A 209 4.25 25.48 10.17
N ILE A 210 4.25 25.06 11.44
CA ILE A 210 4.52 25.89 12.63
C ILE A 210 6.05 25.75 12.83
N VAL A 211 6.88 26.78 12.87
CA VAL A 211 7.04 27.80 13.92
C VAL A 211 7.83 28.99 13.35
N ALA A 212 7.51 30.18 13.85
CA ALA A 212 8.12 31.47 13.56
C ALA A 212 9.66 31.51 13.66
N ALA A 213 10.30 32.06 12.64
CA ALA A 213 11.42 32.99 12.79
C ALA A 213 11.43 33.95 11.59
N THR A 214 11.44 35.24 11.92
CA THR A 214 11.61 36.39 11.03
C THR A 214 12.70 36.20 9.97
N SER A 215 12.35 36.27 8.69
CA SER A 215 13.05 37.12 7.70
C SER A 215 12.34 37.03 6.36
N THR A 216 12.10 38.20 5.77
CA THR A 216 11.62 38.43 4.41
C THR A 216 12.38 37.60 3.37
N GLU A 217 11.71 36.72 2.62
CA GLU A 217 12.01 36.52 1.19
C GLU A 217 10.90 35.76 0.43
N ARG A 218 10.36 36.43 -0.60
CA ARG A 218 9.58 35.99 -1.77
C ARG A 218 8.60 34.82 -1.65
N ALA A 219 7.31 35.19 -1.75
CA ALA A 219 6.22 34.33 -2.18
C ALA A 219 6.60 33.51 -3.43
N ARG A 220 6.68 32.19 -3.28
CA ARG A 220 6.64 31.26 -4.41
C ARG A 220 5.17 31.10 -4.80
N ALA A 221 4.87 31.54 -6.01
CA ALA A 221 3.55 31.37 -6.61
C ALA A 221 3.20 29.87 -6.64
N GLU A 222 2.14 29.54 -5.92
CA GLU A 222 1.24 28.45 -6.26
C GLU A 222 0.91 28.58 -7.75
N LEU A 223 1.09 27.50 -8.52
CA LEU A 223 0.86 27.46 -9.96
C LEU A 223 -0.63 27.71 -10.24
N VAL A 224 -1.00 28.99 -10.26
CA VAL A 224 -2.18 29.50 -10.95
C VAL A 224 -1.93 29.24 -12.43
N ILE A 225 -2.86 28.48 -13.03
CA ILE A 225 -2.89 27.98 -14.40
C ILE A 225 -2.50 29.08 -15.40
N ALA A 226 -1.22 29.17 -15.71
CA ALA A 226 -0.71 29.79 -16.92
C ALA A 226 -0.34 28.63 -17.87
N PRO A 227 -0.68 28.70 -19.17
CA PRO A 227 -0.29 27.65 -20.10
C PRO A 227 1.24 27.48 -20.08
N VAL A 228 1.72 26.25 -19.92
CA VAL A 228 3.14 25.95 -20.02
C VAL A 228 3.64 26.36 -21.40
N ILE A 229 4.71 27.15 -21.46
CA ILE A 229 5.35 27.62 -22.69
C ILE A 229 6.20 26.46 -23.23
N PRO A 230 5.82 25.81 -24.35
CA PRO A 230 6.47 24.58 -24.81
C PRO A 230 7.97 24.76 -25.12
N GLU A 231 8.37 25.92 -25.66
CA GLU A 231 9.77 26.21 -25.98
C GLU A 231 10.65 26.28 -24.73
N VAL A 232 10.11 26.85 -23.65
CA VAL A 232 10.79 26.95 -22.35
C VAL A 232 10.87 25.58 -21.70
N ALA A 233 9.77 24.83 -21.68
CA ALA A 233 9.73 23.47 -21.15
C ALA A 233 10.68 22.52 -21.88
N TYR A 234 10.71 22.59 -23.22
CA TYR A 234 11.64 21.81 -24.04
C TYR A 234 13.09 22.10 -23.71
N ARG A 235 13.45 23.39 -23.53
CA ARG A 235 14.81 23.79 -23.13
C ARG A 235 15.18 23.19 -21.78
N VAL A 236 14.30 23.31 -20.77
CA VAL A 236 14.53 22.76 -19.43
C VAL A 236 14.74 21.25 -19.49
N VAL A 237 13.83 20.53 -20.14
CA VAL A 237 13.92 19.06 -20.26
C VAL A 237 15.21 18.66 -20.94
N SER A 238 15.57 19.31 -22.05
CA SER A 238 16.80 19.02 -22.79
C SER A 238 18.06 19.19 -21.94
N GLU A 239 18.14 20.21 -21.11
CA GLU A 239 19.27 20.43 -20.21
C GLU A 239 19.30 19.46 -19.02
N CYS A 240 18.15 18.90 -18.64
CA CYS A 240 18.00 17.98 -17.52
C CYS A 240 18.10 16.50 -17.90
N ILE A 241 18.21 16.15 -19.19
CA ILE A 241 18.28 14.75 -19.69
C ILE A 241 19.36 13.93 -18.97
N SER A 242 20.54 14.49 -18.76
CA SER A 242 21.61 13.78 -18.06
C SER A 242 21.24 13.48 -16.60
N ALA A 243 20.57 14.40 -15.93
CA ALA A 243 20.09 14.21 -14.57
C ALA A 243 18.96 13.17 -14.49
N PHE A 244 18.10 13.06 -15.52
CA PHE A 244 17.11 11.98 -15.62
C PHE A 244 17.74 10.59 -15.56
N LYS A 245 18.90 10.39 -16.19
CA LYS A 245 19.62 9.11 -16.15
C LYS A 245 20.17 8.76 -14.77
N HIS A 246 20.52 9.78 -13.99
CA HIS A 246 21.20 9.61 -12.70
C HIS A 246 20.27 9.77 -11.50
N CYS A 247 19.01 10.14 -11.71
CA CYS A 247 18.05 10.35 -10.62
C CYS A 247 17.44 9.06 -10.05
N GLY A 248 17.79 7.89 -10.62
CA GLY A 248 17.35 6.59 -10.12
C GLY A 248 16.02 6.10 -10.67
N LEU A 249 15.40 6.84 -11.60
CA LEU A 249 14.16 6.42 -12.28
C LEU A 249 14.34 5.06 -12.96
N GLY A 250 13.52 4.08 -12.59
CA GLY A 250 13.49 2.78 -13.24
C GLY A 250 12.93 2.87 -14.66
N LEU A 251 13.58 2.23 -15.64
CA LEU A 251 13.11 2.16 -17.03
C LEU A 251 11.66 1.69 -17.14
N HIS A 252 11.31 0.63 -16.40
CA HIS A 252 9.96 0.06 -16.39
C HIS A 252 8.94 1.00 -15.75
N PHE A 253 9.30 1.65 -14.64
CA PHE A 253 8.46 2.64 -13.97
C PHE A 253 8.16 3.83 -14.89
N LEU A 254 9.20 4.41 -15.50
CA LEU A 254 9.03 5.53 -16.42
C LEU A 254 8.14 5.16 -17.60
N ALA A 255 8.37 3.99 -18.23
CA ALA A 255 7.55 3.53 -19.35
C ALA A 255 6.08 3.27 -18.96
N GLU A 256 5.83 2.81 -17.73
CA GLU A 256 4.48 2.61 -17.20
C GLU A 256 3.76 3.93 -16.98
N LYS A 257 4.39 4.87 -16.29
CA LYS A 257 3.82 6.20 -16.02
C LYS A 257 3.58 7.00 -17.29
N LEU A 258 4.50 6.95 -18.27
CA LEU A 258 4.29 7.60 -19.56
C LEU A 258 3.11 7.01 -20.34
N LEU A 259 2.84 5.70 -20.20
CA LEU A 259 1.67 5.05 -20.80
C LEU A 259 0.38 5.48 -20.09
N GLU A 260 0.38 5.53 -18.74
CA GLU A 260 -0.76 6.00 -17.93
C GLU A 260 -1.17 7.42 -18.33
N LYS A 261 -0.20 8.30 -18.53
CA LYS A 261 -0.39 9.69 -18.99
C LYS A 261 -0.65 9.81 -20.50
N LYS A 262 -0.68 8.68 -21.24
CA LYS A 262 -0.90 8.60 -22.70
C LYS A 262 0.14 9.36 -23.53
N ILE A 263 1.33 9.58 -22.98
CA ILE A 263 2.47 10.19 -23.69
C ILE A 263 3.07 9.17 -24.67
N ILE A 264 3.10 7.90 -24.28
CA ILE A 264 3.48 6.78 -25.14
C ILE A 264 2.35 5.77 -25.29
N ASN A 265 2.37 4.98 -26.35
CA ASN A 265 1.42 3.88 -26.56
C ASN A 265 2.00 2.51 -26.17
N ASN A 266 1.14 1.48 -26.14
CA ASN A 266 1.54 0.11 -25.80
C ASN A 266 2.68 -0.45 -26.69
N ARG A 267 2.75 -0.04 -27.96
CA ARG A 267 3.82 -0.47 -28.87
C ARG A 267 5.16 0.16 -28.48
N GLN A 268 5.16 1.44 -28.10
CA GLN A 268 6.34 2.15 -27.61
C GLN A 268 6.80 1.64 -26.25
N LYS A 269 5.87 1.41 -25.29
CA LYS A 269 6.17 0.77 -24.00
C LYS A 269 6.87 -0.58 -24.21
N LYS A 270 6.26 -1.45 -25.03
CA LYS A 270 6.82 -2.78 -25.32
C LYS A 270 8.23 -2.70 -25.92
N LYS A 271 8.47 -1.76 -26.85
CA LYS A 271 9.81 -1.55 -27.44
C LYS A 271 10.83 -1.06 -26.41
N ALA A 272 10.44 -0.13 -25.54
CA ALA A 272 11.32 0.42 -24.51
C ALA A 272 11.66 -0.60 -23.41
N THR A 273 10.77 -1.54 -23.11
CA THR A 273 10.97 -2.54 -22.05
C THR A 273 11.40 -3.92 -22.57
N ASP A 274 11.61 -4.09 -23.88
CA ASP A 274 11.95 -5.40 -24.46
C ASP A 274 13.39 -5.79 -24.13
N GLU A 275 13.54 -6.79 -23.24
CA GLU A 275 14.83 -7.36 -22.84
C GLU A 275 15.42 -8.31 -23.87
N CYS A 276 14.63 -8.73 -24.87
CA CYS A 276 15.13 -9.57 -25.98
C CYS A 276 15.77 -8.73 -27.10
N SER A 277 15.79 -7.40 -26.97
CA SER A 277 16.45 -6.49 -27.90
C SER A 277 17.97 -6.47 -27.69
N ARG A 278 18.75 -6.14 -28.72
CA ARG A 278 20.22 -5.97 -28.62
C ARG A 278 20.63 -4.67 -27.91
N CYS A 279 19.68 -3.88 -27.40
CA CYS A 279 19.93 -2.58 -26.79
C CYS A 279 20.19 -2.70 -25.28
N THR A 280 21.08 -1.85 -24.76
CA THR A 280 21.32 -1.77 -23.30
C THR A 280 20.15 -1.08 -22.58
N THR A 281 20.09 -1.19 -21.25
CA THR A 281 19.09 -0.46 -20.44
C THR A 281 19.23 1.06 -20.60
N ASP A 282 20.47 1.56 -20.70
CA ASP A 282 20.74 2.98 -20.89
C ASP A 282 20.30 3.47 -22.27
N GLU A 283 20.55 2.69 -23.33
CA GLU A 283 20.07 3.02 -24.68
C GLU A 283 18.54 3.02 -24.76
N ARG A 284 17.88 2.14 -24.00
CA ARG A 284 16.41 2.10 -23.92
C ARG A 284 15.85 3.27 -23.11
N MET A 285 16.56 3.70 -22.07
CA MET A 285 16.24 4.92 -21.31
C MET A 285 16.37 6.15 -22.22
N ASP A 286 17.43 6.22 -23.03
CA ASP A 286 17.67 7.33 -23.96
C ASP A 286 16.53 7.47 -24.98
N GLN A 287 16.04 6.34 -25.50
CA GLN A 287 14.88 6.34 -26.39
C GLN A 287 13.62 6.89 -25.71
N LEU A 288 13.38 6.57 -24.44
CA LEU A 288 12.24 7.14 -23.70
C LEU A 288 12.41 8.63 -23.44
N LEU A 289 13.60 9.06 -23.06
CA LEU A 289 13.90 10.48 -22.81
C LEU A 289 13.79 11.32 -24.09
N ASP A 290 14.19 10.77 -25.23
CA ASP A 290 13.99 11.42 -26.53
C ASP A 290 12.50 11.57 -26.87
N ILE A 291 11.69 10.53 -26.63
CA ILE A 291 10.23 10.62 -26.82
C ILE A 291 9.62 11.68 -25.90
N ILE A 292 10.06 11.75 -24.63
CA ILE A 292 9.61 12.77 -23.68
C ILE A 292 9.94 14.16 -24.20
N LYS A 293 11.20 14.38 -24.61
CA LYS A 293 11.68 15.66 -25.13
C LYS A 293 10.83 16.12 -26.33
N ASP A 294 10.61 15.24 -27.30
CA ASP A 294 9.80 15.53 -28.48
C ASP A 294 8.33 15.82 -28.11
N SER A 295 7.79 15.07 -27.14
CA SER A 295 6.40 15.24 -26.68
C SER A 295 6.18 16.57 -25.96
N VAL A 296 7.15 17.01 -25.14
CA VAL A 296 7.11 18.32 -24.46
C VAL A 296 7.18 19.47 -25.45
N GLN A 297 7.94 19.32 -26.54
CA GLN A 297 8.00 20.31 -27.61
C GLN A 297 6.64 20.46 -28.32
N GLN A 298 5.94 19.35 -28.52
CA GLN A 298 4.65 19.32 -29.23
C GLN A 298 3.48 19.75 -28.33
N GLU A 299 3.53 19.40 -27.05
CA GLU A 299 2.46 19.66 -26.07
C GLU A 299 3.10 20.03 -24.74
N GLY A 300 3.11 21.33 -24.41
CA GLY A 300 3.74 21.86 -23.20
C GLY A 300 3.21 21.22 -21.92
N LYS A 301 1.96 20.78 -21.91
CA LYS A 301 1.36 20.07 -20.76
C LYS A 301 2.08 18.76 -20.39
N VAL A 302 2.78 18.14 -21.34
CA VAL A 302 3.61 16.94 -21.05
C VAL A 302 4.65 17.26 -19.99
N PHE A 303 5.17 18.48 -19.93
CA PHE A 303 6.12 18.91 -18.90
C PHE A 303 5.56 18.77 -17.48
N GLU A 304 4.29 19.14 -17.26
CA GLU A 304 3.61 18.96 -15.97
C GLU A 304 3.53 17.48 -15.59
N TYR A 305 3.20 16.61 -16.56
CA TYR A 305 3.16 15.18 -16.34
C TYR A 305 4.55 14.61 -15.99
N ILE A 306 5.63 15.11 -16.60
CA ILE A 306 6.98 14.69 -16.23
C ILE A 306 7.32 15.09 -14.79
N LEU A 307 6.94 16.30 -14.38
CA LEU A 307 7.13 16.77 -13.01
C LEU A 307 6.32 15.93 -12.01
N GLU A 308 5.08 15.56 -12.35
CA GLU A 308 4.29 14.61 -11.54
C GLU A 308 4.97 13.25 -11.42
N ILE A 309 5.54 12.71 -12.51
CA ILE A 309 6.25 11.42 -12.48
C ILE A 309 7.48 11.47 -11.58
N LEU A 310 8.23 12.57 -11.58
CA LEU A 310 9.38 12.75 -10.69
C LEU A 310 8.97 12.79 -9.22
N LYS A 311 7.82 13.39 -8.91
CA LYS A 311 7.25 13.39 -7.55
C LYS A 311 6.73 12.00 -7.13
N ASP A 312 6.11 11.27 -8.04
CA ASP A 312 5.58 9.92 -7.78
C ASP A 312 6.69 8.91 -7.42
N GLU A 313 7.90 9.08 -7.95
CA GLU A 313 9.07 8.24 -7.63
C GLU A 313 9.55 8.45 -6.17
N ASP A 314 9.31 9.64 -5.60
CA ASP A 314 9.63 10.03 -4.21
C ASP A 314 11.06 9.69 -3.73
N THR A 315 12.03 9.70 -4.64
CA THR A 315 13.44 9.56 -4.29
C THR A 315 14.10 10.92 -4.09
N ILE A 316 15.13 10.98 -3.23
CA ILE A 316 15.89 12.22 -2.96
C ILE A 316 16.41 12.86 -4.26
N LEU A 317 16.87 12.04 -5.21
CA LEU A 317 17.43 12.54 -6.47
C LEU A 317 16.34 12.96 -7.46
N ALA A 318 15.20 12.26 -7.52
CA ALA A 318 14.06 12.66 -8.35
C ALA A 318 13.42 13.96 -7.84
N ASN A 319 13.24 14.10 -6.52
CA ASN A 319 12.74 15.33 -5.89
C ASN A 319 13.68 16.52 -6.12
N LYS A 320 15.00 16.29 -6.05
CA LYS A 320 15.99 17.31 -6.40
C LYS A 320 15.90 17.72 -7.88
N LEU A 321 15.75 16.75 -8.78
CA LEU A 321 15.58 17.01 -10.20
C LEU A 321 14.29 17.79 -10.49
N TYR A 322 13.21 17.47 -9.81
CA TYR A 322 11.94 18.21 -9.87
C TYR A 322 12.15 19.69 -9.51
N ASP A 323 12.80 19.96 -8.37
CA ASP A 323 13.07 21.32 -7.92
C ASP A 323 13.97 22.08 -8.91
N ASP A 324 15.02 21.41 -9.42
CA ASP A 324 15.92 21.98 -10.42
C ASP A 324 15.19 22.34 -11.73
N MET A 325 14.28 21.46 -12.20
CA MET A 325 13.48 21.71 -13.41
C MET A 325 12.52 22.90 -13.22
N ILE A 326 11.85 23.01 -12.08
CA ILE A 326 10.97 24.16 -11.79
C ILE A 326 11.77 25.46 -11.70
N ASN A 327 12.89 25.45 -10.98
CA ASN A 327 13.74 26.63 -10.84
C ASN A 327 14.25 27.12 -12.21
N LYS A 328 14.66 26.19 -13.09
CA LYS A 328 15.07 26.54 -14.46
C LYS A 328 13.91 27.04 -15.31
N TYR A 329 12.75 26.42 -15.21
CA TYR A 329 11.56 26.84 -15.95
C TYR A 329 11.15 28.27 -15.61
N GLU A 330 11.10 28.63 -14.33
CA GLU A 330 10.80 30.01 -13.89
C GLU A 330 11.92 31.02 -14.21
N GLN A 331 13.17 30.57 -14.40
CA GLN A 331 14.26 31.45 -14.88
C GLN A 331 14.18 31.75 -16.38
N TYR A 332 13.62 30.84 -17.17
CA TYR A 332 13.54 30.97 -18.63
C TYR A 332 12.20 31.53 -19.12
N LYS A 333 11.19 31.55 -18.26
CA LYS A 333 9.88 32.17 -18.46
C LYS A 333 9.96 33.69 -18.33
#